data_AF-A0A3A9VPY9-F1
#
_entry.id   AF-A0A3A9VPY9-F1
#
_cell.length_a   1.000
_cell.length_b   1.000
_cell.length_c   1.000
_cell.angle_alpha   90.00
_cell.angle_beta   90.00
_cell.angle_gamma   90.00
#
_symmetry.space_group_name_H-M   'P 1'
#
loop_
_entity.id
_entity.type
_entity.pdbx_description
1 polymer ?
#
loop_
_entity_poly.entity_id
_entity_poly.type
_entity_poly.pdbx_seq_one_letter_code
_entity_poly.pdbx_strand_id
1 'polypeptide(L)'
;MGAVPRGAADRVRPRRGHRLPRRGRPGRARDAQPVGALRPAGVQGRGRRPVVEGEAGDERPVVGEDPAVAQALELYRTLWHEDLATPQSAADSEAQALTLFGGGSVGMYPSGSFSLEELGSTYPDLDFGVTPIPGPDGGSSSFAGGDDIAVTSDSEHPDVAWRFLEWAVEADTQQMMSEVGTVPVHADVTLGPYSDRGPEYAVLGEAMVNGRTIRSVQENALFNASTSPWVTMIAQGVFGESPDSVDDAVSEAQDAMANILSRG
;
A
#
# COMPACT_ATOMS: atom_id res chain seq x y z
N MET A 1 73.50 -16.54 4.38
CA MET A 1 74.58 -15.61 3.98
C MET A 1 74.34 -15.27 2.51
N GLY A 2 73.73 -14.12 2.20
CA GLY A 2 74.41 -12.88 1.74
C GLY A 2 74.40 -12.85 0.20
N ALA A 3 74.21 -11.77 -0.55
CA ALA A 3 73.96 -10.36 -0.32
C ALA A 3 73.34 -9.80 -1.63
N VAL A 4 72.67 -8.66 -1.55
CA VAL A 4 72.09 -7.91 -2.69
C VAL A 4 73.19 -7.28 -3.55
N PRO A 5 72.96 -7.11 -4.86
CA PRO A 5 73.34 -5.85 -5.50
C PRO A 5 72.21 -5.20 -6.33
N ARG A 6 72.23 -3.86 -6.30
CA ARG A 6 71.43 -2.93 -7.11
C ARG A 6 72.04 -2.75 -8.50
N GLY A 7 71.20 -2.42 -9.49
CA GLY A 7 71.58 -1.48 -10.56
C GLY A 7 71.08 -1.79 -11.97
N ALA A 8 70.15 -0.95 -12.44
CA ALA A 8 69.99 -0.35 -13.79
C ALA A 8 70.00 -1.27 -15.04
N ALA A 9 69.30 -1.01 -16.13
CA ALA A 9 68.20 -0.14 -16.52
C ALA A 9 67.94 -0.55 -17.97
N ASP A 10 66.69 -0.76 -18.38
CA ASP A 10 66.39 -0.75 -19.81
C ASP A 10 65.08 -0.02 -20.10
N ARG A 11 65.20 0.96 -20.98
CA ARG A 11 64.18 1.95 -21.32
C ARG A 11 63.39 1.47 -22.53
N VAL A 12 62.06 1.41 -22.45
CA VAL A 12 61.20 1.49 -23.64
C VAL A 12 60.07 2.51 -23.43
N ARG A 13 60.14 3.51 -24.32
CA ARG A 13 59.33 4.69 -24.69
C ARG A 13 57.86 4.82 -24.22
N PRO A 14 57.39 6.06 -23.97
CA PRO A 14 55.99 6.35 -23.60
C PRO A 14 55.07 6.47 -24.83
N ARG A 15 53.88 5.87 -24.75
CA ARG A 15 52.76 6.12 -25.68
C ARG A 15 51.89 7.30 -25.20
N ARG A 16 51.42 8.05 -26.19
CA ARG A 16 50.70 9.33 -26.11
C ARG A 16 49.42 9.25 -25.27
N GLY A 17 49.15 10.34 -24.55
CA GLY A 17 48.03 10.47 -23.62
C GLY A 17 46.66 10.37 -24.28
N HIS A 18 45.80 9.56 -23.66
CA HIS A 18 44.35 9.64 -23.83
C HIS A 18 43.79 10.66 -22.83
N ARG A 19 43.10 11.67 -23.36
CA ARG A 19 42.32 12.65 -22.61
C ARG A 19 41.17 11.93 -21.88
N LEU A 20 41.06 12.15 -20.58
CA LEU A 20 39.88 11.82 -19.79
C LEU A 20 38.67 12.66 -20.29
N PRO A 21 37.47 12.08 -20.43
CA PRO A 21 36.28 12.85 -20.72
C PRO A 21 35.95 13.78 -19.54
N ARG A 22 35.67 15.05 -19.87
CA ARG A 22 35.26 16.09 -18.92
C ARG A 22 33.91 15.69 -18.29
N ARG A 23 33.83 15.68 -16.96
CA ARG A 23 32.56 15.61 -16.23
C ARG A 23 31.66 16.75 -16.73
N GLY A 24 30.51 16.39 -17.30
CA GLY A 24 29.45 17.33 -17.64
C GLY A 24 28.98 18.06 -16.39
N ARG A 25 28.62 19.33 -16.56
CA ARG A 25 27.94 20.12 -15.52
C ARG A 25 26.65 19.41 -15.13
N PRO A 26 26.25 19.38 -13.84
CA PRO A 26 24.93 18.91 -13.48
C PRO A 26 23.89 19.75 -14.23
N GLY A 27 23.03 19.08 -14.99
CA GLY A 27 21.89 19.70 -15.65
C GLY A 27 21.03 20.36 -14.58
N ARG A 28 20.46 21.52 -14.92
CA ARG A 28 19.45 22.18 -14.10
C ARG A 28 18.38 21.15 -13.77
N ALA A 29 18.13 20.93 -12.48
CA ALA A 29 16.91 20.32 -12.00
C ALA A 29 15.76 20.99 -12.75
N ARG A 30 14.89 20.20 -13.37
CA ARG A 30 13.59 20.70 -13.83
C ARG A 30 12.91 21.22 -12.57
N ASP A 31 12.49 22.47 -12.62
CA ASP A 31 11.82 23.16 -11.53
C ASP A 31 10.66 22.29 -11.03
N ALA A 32 10.84 21.63 -9.89
CA ALA A 32 9.74 21.06 -9.12
C ALA A 32 8.86 22.24 -8.74
N GLN A 33 7.62 22.25 -9.22
CA GLN A 33 6.67 23.25 -8.79
C GLN A 33 6.51 23.14 -7.27
N PRO A 34 6.52 24.25 -6.52
CA PRO A 34 6.22 24.19 -5.10
C PRO A 34 4.81 23.61 -4.96
N VAL A 35 4.67 22.61 -4.09
CA VAL A 35 3.39 22.05 -3.67
C VAL A 35 2.63 23.18 -2.98
N GLY A 36 1.92 23.97 -3.79
CA GLY A 36 1.10 25.06 -3.32
C GLY A 36 -0.03 24.46 -2.50
N ALA A 37 -0.18 24.96 -1.27
CA ALA A 37 -1.21 24.59 -0.31
C ALA A 37 -2.57 24.36 -1.00
N LEU A 38 -2.85 23.09 -1.32
CA LEU A 38 -4.20 22.63 -1.56
C LEU A 38 -4.90 22.71 -0.21
N ARG A 39 -5.64 23.81 -0.01
CA ARG A 39 -6.61 23.91 1.08
C ARG A 39 -7.46 22.64 1.03
N PRO A 40 -7.77 21.98 2.15
CA PRO A 40 -8.64 20.82 2.12
C PRO A 40 -9.96 21.28 1.52
N ALA A 41 -10.22 20.87 0.28
CA ALA A 41 -11.55 20.92 -0.26
C ALA A 41 -12.38 20.08 0.72
N GLY A 42 -13.40 20.68 1.34
CA GLY A 42 -14.29 19.94 2.22
C GLY A 42 -14.86 18.76 1.43
N VAL A 43 -14.36 17.57 1.68
CA VAL A 43 -14.88 16.33 1.11
C VAL A 43 -16.13 15.96 1.90
N GLN A 44 -17.20 16.73 1.69
CA GLN A 44 -18.54 16.15 1.70
C GLN A 44 -18.72 15.47 0.34
N GLY A 45 -18.11 14.30 0.18
CA GLY A 45 -18.38 13.43 -0.94
C GLY A 45 -19.81 12.90 -0.82
N ARG A 46 -20.76 13.57 -1.45
CA ARG A 46 -22.06 12.95 -1.77
C ARG A 46 -21.76 11.75 -2.69
N GLY A 47 -22.05 10.53 -2.23
CA GLY A 47 -22.20 9.37 -3.13
C GLY A 47 -21.18 8.23 -3.03
N ARG A 48 -20.39 8.07 -1.97
CA ARG A 48 -19.56 6.86 -1.77
C ARG A 48 -20.18 5.96 -0.71
N ARG A 49 -20.75 4.82 -1.11
CA ARG A 49 -21.40 3.87 -0.20
C ARG A 49 -20.38 2.81 0.28
N PRO A 50 -20.41 2.41 1.55
CA PRO A 50 -19.61 1.26 2.00
C PRO A 50 -20.19 -0.04 1.41
N VAL A 51 -19.42 -1.12 1.43
CA VAL A 51 -19.89 -2.45 0.97
C VAL A 51 -20.84 -3.14 1.98
N VAL A 52 -20.78 -2.70 3.24
CA VAL A 52 -21.67 -3.10 4.34
C VAL A 52 -22.17 -1.81 5.01
N GLU A 53 -23.48 -1.69 5.19
CA GLU A 53 -24.14 -0.58 5.86
C GLU A 53 -24.80 -1.05 7.15
N GLY A 54 -25.03 -0.14 8.10
CA GLY A 54 -25.68 -0.44 9.38
C GLY A 54 -24.75 -0.21 10.57
N GLU A 55 -25.28 -0.45 11.76
CA GLU A 55 -24.50 -0.45 12.99
C GLU A 55 -23.96 -1.84 13.27
N ALA A 56 -22.84 -1.91 13.99
CA ALA A 56 -22.21 -3.17 14.35
C ALA A 56 -23.21 -4.16 14.99
N GLY A 57 -23.41 -5.32 14.36
CA GLY A 57 -24.40 -6.33 14.77
C GLY A 57 -25.84 -6.16 14.25
N ASP A 58 -26.13 -5.10 13.49
CA ASP A 58 -27.37 -4.90 12.71
C ASP A 58 -27.01 -4.41 11.31
N GLU A 59 -26.14 -5.18 10.67
CA GLU A 59 -25.47 -4.86 9.41
C GLU A 59 -26.21 -5.50 8.23
N ARG A 60 -26.16 -4.86 7.06
CA ARG A 60 -26.59 -5.45 5.79
C ARG A 60 -25.54 -5.21 4.70
N PRO A 61 -25.32 -6.17 3.79
CA PRO A 61 -24.46 -5.94 2.66
C PRO A 61 -25.18 -5.07 1.63
N VAL A 62 -24.42 -4.26 0.91
CA VAL A 62 -24.90 -3.46 -0.23
C VAL A 62 -23.95 -3.57 -1.43
N VAL A 63 -23.15 -4.64 -1.46
CA VAL A 63 -22.14 -4.91 -2.49
C VAL A 63 -22.73 -4.90 -3.91
N GLY A 64 -24.00 -5.33 -4.07
CA GLY A 64 -24.72 -5.30 -5.34
C GLY A 64 -25.58 -4.05 -5.60
N GLU A 65 -25.64 -3.08 -4.67
CA GLU A 65 -26.47 -1.88 -4.83
C GLU A 65 -25.75 -0.70 -5.49
N ASP A 66 -24.41 -0.66 -5.39
CA ASP A 66 -23.56 0.38 -5.98
C ASP A 66 -22.70 -0.25 -7.10
N PRO A 67 -22.73 0.28 -8.34
CA PRO A 67 -21.97 -0.29 -9.44
C PRO A 67 -20.45 -0.21 -9.24
N ALA A 68 -19.95 0.53 -8.24
CA ALA A 68 -18.51 0.67 -7.99
C ALA A 68 -17.78 -0.67 -7.81
N VAL A 69 -18.41 -1.67 -7.16
CA VAL A 69 -17.79 -2.99 -6.97
C VAL A 69 -17.69 -3.73 -8.30
N ALA A 70 -18.79 -3.79 -9.06
CA ALA A 70 -18.79 -4.39 -10.39
C ALA A 70 -17.78 -3.72 -11.34
N GLN A 71 -17.70 -2.39 -11.33
CA GLN A 71 -16.73 -1.64 -12.14
C GLN A 71 -15.27 -1.94 -11.75
N ALA A 72 -14.98 -2.09 -10.46
CA ALA A 72 -13.66 -2.49 -10.00
C ALA A 72 -13.32 -3.92 -10.44
N LEU A 73 -14.26 -4.85 -10.32
CA LEU A 73 -14.10 -6.23 -10.81
C LEU A 73 -13.85 -6.25 -12.32
N GLU A 74 -14.58 -5.45 -13.11
CA GLU A 74 -14.38 -5.34 -14.56
C GLU A 74 -13.01 -4.79 -14.93
N LEU A 75 -12.50 -3.81 -14.17
CA LEU A 75 -11.13 -3.32 -14.35
C LEU A 75 -10.12 -4.46 -14.14
N TYR A 76 -10.20 -5.19 -13.03
CA TYR A 76 -9.27 -6.30 -12.76
C TYR A 76 -9.45 -7.46 -13.74
N ARG A 77 -10.69 -7.74 -14.16
CA ARG A 77 -11.03 -8.70 -15.21
C ARG A 77 -10.34 -8.33 -16.52
N THR A 78 -10.42 -7.06 -16.92
CA THR A 78 -9.72 -6.55 -18.12
C THR A 78 -8.21 -6.75 -17.99
N LEU A 79 -7.61 -6.38 -16.85
CA LEU A 79 -6.18 -6.58 -16.62
C LEU A 79 -5.77 -8.04 -16.72
N TRP A 80 -6.59 -8.97 -16.24
CA TRP A 80 -6.34 -10.40 -16.32
C TRP A 80 -6.46 -10.93 -17.75
N HIS A 81 -7.60 -10.71 -18.40
CA HIS A 81 -7.91 -11.29 -19.72
C HIS A 81 -7.14 -10.62 -20.88
N GLU A 82 -6.59 -9.43 -20.68
CA GLU A 82 -5.67 -8.78 -21.62
C GLU A 82 -4.18 -9.08 -21.34
N ASP A 83 -3.87 -10.06 -20.48
CA ASP A 83 -2.50 -10.44 -20.11
C ASP A 83 -1.66 -9.27 -19.51
N LEU A 84 -2.32 -8.31 -18.86
CA LEU A 84 -1.68 -7.16 -18.20
C LEU A 84 -1.37 -7.43 -16.72
N ALA A 85 -2.03 -8.43 -16.12
CA ALA A 85 -1.72 -8.95 -14.80
C ALA A 85 -0.82 -10.18 -14.91
N THR A 86 0.02 -10.42 -13.89
CA THR A 86 0.85 -11.63 -13.89
C THR A 86 -0.02 -12.88 -13.69
N PRO A 87 0.29 -14.03 -14.32
CA PRO A 87 -0.43 -15.28 -14.08
C PRO A 87 -0.44 -15.70 -12.61
N GLN A 88 0.58 -15.29 -11.86
CA GLN A 88 0.70 -15.56 -10.43
C GLN A 88 -0.42 -14.91 -9.60
N SER A 89 -1.05 -13.84 -10.10
CA SER A 89 -2.13 -13.12 -9.41
C SER A 89 -3.33 -14.01 -9.07
N ALA A 90 -3.57 -15.10 -9.84
CA ALA A 90 -4.67 -16.03 -9.56
C ALA A 90 -4.41 -16.99 -8.39
N ALA A 91 -3.16 -17.08 -7.92
CA ALA A 91 -2.75 -17.97 -6.84
C ALA A 91 -1.91 -17.24 -5.78
N ASP A 92 -1.83 -15.91 -5.84
CA ASP A 92 -0.98 -15.14 -4.95
C ASP A 92 -1.54 -15.12 -3.53
N SER A 93 -0.64 -15.15 -2.56
CA SER A 93 -0.92 -15.05 -1.13
C SER A 93 -0.23 -13.82 -0.54
N GLU A 94 -0.14 -12.75 -1.34
CA GLU A 94 0.51 -11.44 -1.07
C GLU A 94 2.04 -11.48 -0.93
N ALA A 95 2.62 -12.60 -0.49
CA ALA A 95 4.05 -12.73 -0.20
C ALA A 95 4.97 -12.48 -1.41
N GLN A 96 4.47 -12.65 -2.64
CA GLN A 96 5.31 -12.60 -3.84
C GLN A 96 5.23 -11.27 -4.59
N ALA A 97 4.16 -10.50 -4.41
CA ALA A 97 3.92 -9.29 -5.19
C ALA A 97 5.00 -8.21 -4.97
N LEU A 98 5.45 -8.01 -3.72
CA LEU A 98 6.55 -7.07 -3.43
C LEU A 98 7.86 -7.52 -4.08
N THR A 99 8.17 -8.82 -4.05
CA THR A 99 9.38 -9.37 -4.68
C THR A 99 9.36 -9.19 -6.20
N LEU A 100 8.20 -9.40 -6.83
CA LEU A 100 8.04 -9.20 -8.27
C LEU A 100 8.18 -7.73 -8.67
N PHE A 101 7.61 -6.81 -7.89
CA PHE A 101 7.76 -5.37 -8.09
C PHE A 101 9.20 -4.91 -7.87
N GLY A 102 9.80 -5.25 -6.71
CA GLY A 102 11.18 -4.89 -6.37
C GLY A 102 12.22 -5.47 -7.35
N GLY A 103 11.96 -6.67 -7.86
CA GLY A 103 12.75 -7.30 -8.91
C GLY A 103 12.52 -6.75 -10.33
N GLY A 104 11.62 -5.78 -10.51
CA GLY A 104 11.33 -5.13 -11.79
C GLY A 104 10.48 -5.95 -12.76
N SER A 105 9.84 -7.02 -12.30
CA SER A 105 8.96 -7.86 -13.14
C SER A 105 7.54 -7.30 -13.26
N VAL A 106 7.13 -6.45 -12.32
CA VAL A 106 5.81 -5.82 -12.27
C VAL A 106 5.97 -4.30 -12.24
N GLY A 107 5.23 -3.58 -13.09
CA GLY A 107 5.33 -2.12 -13.20
C GLY A 107 4.54 -1.34 -12.14
N MET A 108 3.45 -1.92 -11.61
CA MET A 108 2.62 -1.31 -10.56
C MET A 108 2.15 -2.38 -9.58
N TYR A 109 2.19 -2.07 -8.29
CA TYR A 109 1.80 -2.98 -7.21
C TYR A 109 1.00 -2.21 -6.15
N PRO A 110 -0.27 -2.57 -5.87
CA PRO A 110 -1.02 -2.01 -4.76
C PRO A 110 -0.35 -2.41 -3.44
N SER A 111 -0.01 -1.44 -2.60
CA SER A 111 0.75 -1.69 -1.37
C SER A 111 0.45 -0.66 -0.28
N GLY A 112 0.95 -0.92 0.92
CA GLY A 112 0.85 -0.05 2.09
C GLY A 112 2.21 0.53 2.52
N SER A 113 2.20 1.33 3.58
CA SER A 113 3.40 2.03 4.07
C SER A 113 4.54 1.11 4.50
N PHE A 114 4.18 -0.09 4.98
CA PHE A 114 5.14 -1.11 5.43
C PHE A 114 6.15 -1.49 4.34
N SER A 115 5.79 -1.35 3.06
CA SER A 115 6.67 -1.73 1.95
C SER A 115 7.76 -0.71 1.64
N LEU A 116 7.66 0.55 2.10
CA LEU A 116 8.68 1.56 1.78
C LEU A 116 10.06 1.23 2.36
N GLU A 117 10.10 0.81 3.63
CA GLU A 117 11.36 0.42 4.28
C GLU A 117 11.93 -0.86 3.67
N GLU A 118 11.07 -1.83 3.36
CA GLU A 118 11.49 -3.08 2.74
C GLU A 118 12.05 -2.85 1.33
N LEU A 119 11.38 -2.02 0.52
CA LEU A 119 11.86 -1.66 -0.81
C LEU A 119 13.19 -0.89 -0.75
N GLY A 120 13.29 0.12 0.12
CA GLY A 120 14.50 0.92 0.25
C GLY A 120 15.71 0.13 0.75
N SER A 121 15.49 -0.86 1.62
CA SER A 121 16.57 -1.71 2.17
C SER A 121 16.94 -2.89 1.27
N THR A 122 15.96 -3.53 0.64
CA THR A 122 16.16 -4.76 -0.15
C THR A 122 16.47 -4.46 -1.61
N TYR A 123 15.90 -3.38 -2.16
CA TYR A 123 16.03 -2.97 -3.57
C TYR A 123 16.51 -1.51 -3.66
N PRO A 124 17.71 -1.17 -3.13
CA PRO A 124 18.17 0.22 -3.01
C PRO A 124 18.38 0.95 -4.33
N ASP A 125 18.49 0.21 -5.44
CA ASP A 125 18.67 0.74 -6.79
C ASP A 125 17.33 0.85 -7.57
N LEU A 126 16.20 0.47 -6.96
CA LEU A 126 14.88 0.56 -7.59
C LEU A 126 14.46 2.03 -7.72
N ASP A 127 14.18 2.45 -8.95
CA ASP A 127 13.56 3.75 -9.24
C ASP A 127 12.04 3.58 -9.22
N PHE A 128 11.40 4.00 -8.13
CA PHE A 128 9.95 3.90 -7.95
C PHE A 128 9.35 5.21 -7.43
N GLY A 129 8.03 5.33 -7.54
CA GLY A 129 7.26 6.39 -6.92
C GLY A 129 5.99 5.84 -6.30
N VAL A 130 5.34 6.67 -5.48
CA VAL A 130 4.07 6.34 -4.82
C VAL A 130 3.00 7.31 -5.27
N THR A 131 1.80 6.78 -5.54
CA THR A 131 0.61 7.55 -5.87
C THR A 131 -0.58 7.02 -5.07
N PRO A 132 -1.57 7.86 -4.72
CA PRO A 132 -2.84 7.39 -4.18
C PRO A 132 -3.52 6.41 -5.15
N ILE A 133 -4.35 5.50 -4.61
CA ILE A 133 -5.19 4.61 -5.42
C ILE A 133 -6.21 5.49 -6.17
N PRO A 134 -6.17 5.52 -7.51
CA PRO A 134 -7.01 6.41 -8.30
C PRO A 134 -8.45 5.90 -8.41
N GLY A 135 -9.41 6.82 -8.46
CA GLY A 135 -10.77 6.52 -8.91
C GLY A 135 -10.86 6.51 -10.44
N PRO A 136 -11.86 5.84 -11.04
CA PRO A 136 -12.03 5.74 -12.48
C PRO A 136 -12.25 7.11 -13.17
N ASP A 137 -12.96 8.02 -12.51
CA ASP A 137 -13.24 9.38 -13.00
C ASP A 137 -12.35 10.44 -12.31
N GLY A 138 -11.25 10.01 -11.70
CA GLY A 138 -10.36 10.83 -10.89
C GLY A 138 -10.68 10.80 -9.39
N GLY A 139 -9.95 11.64 -8.63
CA GLY A 139 -9.90 11.53 -7.17
C GLY A 139 -9.17 10.26 -6.70
N SER A 140 -9.18 10.04 -5.40
CA SER A 140 -8.51 8.89 -4.78
C SER A 140 -9.22 8.40 -3.53
N SER A 141 -8.77 7.24 -3.04
CA SER A 141 -9.11 6.68 -1.74
C SER A 141 -7.90 5.91 -1.19
N SER A 142 -7.96 5.54 0.09
CA SER A 142 -7.03 4.59 0.71
C SER A 142 -7.79 3.62 1.61
N PHE A 143 -7.18 2.48 1.92
CA PHE A 143 -7.65 1.58 2.97
C PHE A 143 -6.89 1.90 4.26
N ALA A 144 -7.60 2.42 5.26
CA ALA A 144 -7.05 2.72 6.59
C ALA A 144 -7.11 1.46 7.47
N GLY A 145 -6.22 0.51 7.18
CA GLY A 145 -6.02 -0.66 8.03
C GLY A 145 -5.07 -0.39 9.20
N GLY A 146 -4.45 -1.46 9.70
CA GLY A 146 -3.50 -1.43 10.80
C GLY A 146 -3.92 -2.35 11.94
N ASP A 147 -3.18 -2.26 13.04
CA ASP A 147 -3.44 -3.04 14.25
C ASP A 147 -3.87 -2.10 15.39
N ASP A 148 -4.94 -2.49 16.08
CA ASP A 148 -5.34 -1.88 17.34
C ASP A 148 -4.79 -2.69 18.52
N ILE A 149 -4.49 -2.01 19.63
CA ILE A 149 -4.10 -2.64 20.89
C ILE A 149 -5.22 -2.45 21.90
N ALA A 150 -5.71 -3.55 22.49
CA ALA A 150 -6.78 -3.55 23.47
C ALA A 150 -6.36 -4.20 24.80
N VAL A 151 -6.94 -3.71 25.91
CA VAL A 151 -6.83 -4.38 27.21
C VAL A 151 -7.96 -5.39 27.34
N THR A 152 -7.62 -6.65 27.57
CA THR A 152 -8.63 -7.70 27.77
C THR A 152 -9.37 -7.53 29.10
N SER A 153 -10.64 -7.91 29.14
CA SER A 153 -11.49 -7.74 30.34
C SER A 153 -11.02 -8.56 31.55
N ASP A 154 -10.21 -9.59 31.32
CA ASP A 154 -9.66 -10.50 32.33
C ASP A 154 -8.21 -10.15 32.74
N SER A 155 -7.69 -9.01 32.29
CA SER A 155 -6.34 -8.57 32.66
C SER A 155 -6.17 -8.44 34.17
N GLU A 156 -5.12 -9.05 34.71
CA GLU A 156 -4.72 -8.87 36.12
C GLU A 156 -4.06 -7.50 36.38
N HIS A 157 -3.76 -6.73 35.32
CA HIS A 157 -3.02 -5.45 35.38
C HIS A 157 -3.66 -4.35 34.51
N PRO A 158 -4.97 -4.05 34.65
CA PRO A 158 -5.67 -3.13 33.75
C PRO A 158 -5.11 -1.70 33.80
N ASP A 159 -4.73 -1.20 34.98
CA ASP A 159 -4.21 0.17 35.14
C ASP A 159 -2.86 0.38 34.44
N VAL A 160 -1.96 -0.62 34.52
CA VAL A 160 -0.64 -0.54 33.88
C VAL A 160 -0.78 -0.70 32.37
N ALA A 161 -1.65 -1.61 31.92
CA ALA A 161 -1.95 -1.77 30.49
C ALA A 161 -2.58 -0.49 29.91
N TRP A 162 -3.48 0.16 30.64
CA TRP A 162 -4.07 1.44 30.22
C TRP A 162 -3.02 2.54 30.09
N ARG A 163 -2.12 2.68 31.08
CA ARG A 163 -1.01 3.65 30.99
C ARG A 163 -0.08 3.38 29.82
N PHE A 164 0.11 2.12 29.44
CA PHE A 164 0.88 1.78 28.24
C PHE A 164 0.15 2.25 26.98
N LEU A 165 -1.17 2.05 26.88
CA LEU A 165 -1.95 2.54 25.74
C LEU A 165 -1.88 4.07 25.62
N GLU A 166 -2.00 4.79 26.73
CA GLU A 166 -1.85 6.25 26.76
C GLU A 166 -0.48 6.67 26.22
N TRP A 167 0.60 6.07 26.74
CA TRP A 167 1.95 6.33 26.28
C TRP A 167 2.18 5.96 24.80
N ALA A 168 1.60 4.86 24.33
CA ALA A 168 1.78 4.36 22.96
C ALA A 168 1.25 5.34 21.91
N VAL A 169 0.23 6.13 22.23
CA VAL A 169 -0.38 7.11 21.32
C VAL A 169 0.12 8.54 21.53
N GLU A 170 1.00 8.78 22.51
CA GLU A 170 1.66 10.08 22.68
C GLU A 170 2.47 10.46 21.43
N ALA A 171 2.50 11.75 21.10
CA ALA A 171 3.18 12.26 19.91
C ALA A 171 4.66 11.85 19.84
N ASP A 172 5.39 11.91 20.95
CA ASP A 172 6.81 11.54 21.00
C ASP A 172 7.01 10.04 20.73
N THR A 173 6.13 9.19 21.26
CA THR A 173 6.16 7.74 21.00
C THR A 173 5.82 7.42 19.56
N GLN A 174 4.78 8.07 19.02
CA GLN A 174 4.37 7.93 17.63
C GLN A 174 5.43 8.46 16.66
N GLN A 175 6.18 9.51 17.04
CA GLN A 175 7.31 9.98 16.26
C GLN A 175 8.44 8.96 16.24
N MET A 176 8.77 8.30 17.36
CA MET A 176 9.73 7.19 17.35
C MET A 176 9.25 6.05 16.43
N MET A 177 7.96 5.69 16.45
CA MET A 177 7.42 4.67 15.55
C MET A 177 7.48 5.09 14.07
N SER A 178 7.34 6.38 13.77
CA SER A 178 7.41 6.89 12.40
C SER A 178 8.76 6.64 11.72
N GLU A 179 9.84 6.48 12.50
CA GLU A 179 11.20 6.23 11.99
C GLU A 179 11.37 4.84 11.39
N VAL A 180 10.50 3.88 11.74
CA VAL A 180 10.53 2.50 11.22
C VAL A 180 9.50 2.25 10.10
N GLY A 181 8.99 3.33 9.47
CA GLY A 181 8.18 3.25 8.24
C GLY A 181 6.67 3.08 8.44
N THR A 182 6.22 2.87 9.67
CA THR A 182 4.79 2.78 9.99
C THR A 182 4.15 4.16 9.97
N VAL A 183 2.96 4.27 9.37
CA VAL A 183 2.19 5.52 9.44
C VAL A 183 1.69 5.70 10.87
N PRO A 184 2.00 6.82 11.54
CA PRO A 184 1.54 7.06 12.90
C PRO A 184 0.01 7.25 12.97
N VAL A 185 -0.57 6.95 14.13
CA VAL A 185 -1.98 7.26 14.42
C VAL A 185 -2.17 8.72 14.88
N HIS A 186 -1.08 9.39 15.27
CA HIS A 186 -1.11 10.79 15.67
C HIS A 186 -1.02 11.72 14.46
N ALA A 187 -2.10 12.42 14.14
CA ALA A 187 -2.22 13.23 12.92
C ALA A 187 -1.08 14.24 12.71
N ASP A 188 -0.66 14.96 13.76
CA ASP A 188 0.44 15.94 13.64
C ASP A 188 1.79 15.26 13.34
N VAL A 189 2.00 14.03 13.81
CA VAL A 189 3.21 13.26 13.52
C VAL A 189 3.16 12.77 12.06
N THR A 190 2.00 12.26 11.64
CA THR A 190 1.75 11.76 10.27
C THR A 190 1.91 12.85 9.22
N LEU A 191 1.29 14.01 9.42
CA LEU A 191 1.33 15.15 8.48
C LEU A 191 2.57 16.03 8.65
N GLY A 192 3.38 15.80 9.67
CA GLY A 192 4.65 16.50 9.91
C GLY A 192 5.84 15.54 9.80
N PRO A 193 6.49 15.15 10.91
CA PRO A 193 7.71 14.34 10.92
C PRO A 193 7.72 13.13 9.97
N TYR A 194 6.62 12.37 9.86
CA TYR A 194 6.54 11.23 8.94
C TYR A 194 6.57 11.68 7.47
N SER A 195 5.73 12.65 7.10
CA SER A 195 5.64 13.18 5.73
C SER A 195 6.93 13.89 5.30
N ASP A 196 7.64 14.53 6.24
CA ASP A 196 8.91 15.23 5.99
C ASP A 196 10.06 14.28 5.62
N ARG A 197 9.89 12.96 5.74
CA ARG A 197 10.90 11.95 5.37
C ARG A 197 11.11 11.86 3.86
N GLY A 198 10.10 12.19 3.05
CA GLY A 198 10.19 12.14 1.59
C GLY A 198 8.83 12.19 0.89
N PRO A 199 8.83 12.40 -0.44
CA PRO A 199 7.59 12.52 -1.20
C PRO A 199 6.71 11.26 -1.13
N GLU A 200 7.31 10.08 -1.06
CA GLU A 200 6.58 8.81 -0.92
C GLU A 200 5.83 8.74 0.43
N TYR A 201 6.48 9.18 1.51
CA TYR A 201 5.90 9.24 2.85
C TYR A 201 4.78 10.28 2.93
N ALA A 202 4.97 11.46 2.31
CA ALA A 202 3.96 12.50 2.25
C ALA A 202 2.66 12.02 1.58
N VAL A 203 2.78 11.28 0.47
CA VAL A 203 1.61 10.70 -0.22
C VAL A 203 0.84 9.74 0.70
N LEU A 204 1.55 8.90 1.45
CA LEU A 204 0.92 7.96 2.39
C LEU A 204 0.29 8.67 3.60
N GLY A 205 0.97 9.68 4.14
CA GLY A 205 0.45 10.49 5.24
C GLY A 205 -0.84 11.22 4.86
N GLU A 206 -0.89 11.79 3.66
CA GLU A 206 -2.10 12.42 3.11
C GLU A 206 -3.20 11.40 2.79
N ALA A 207 -2.84 10.20 2.32
CA ALA A 207 -3.79 9.15 2.00
C ALA A 207 -4.62 8.71 3.22
N MET A 208 -4.06 8.79 4.43
CA MET A 208 -4.79 8.49 5.67
C MET A 208 -5.92 9.46 5.98
N VAL A 209 -5.82 10.73 5.54
CA VAL A 209 -6.91 11.72 5.72
C VAL A 209 -8.19 11.28 5.02
N ASN A 210 -8.06 10.57 3.90
CA ASN A 210 -9.18 10.07 3.10
C ASN A 210 -9.36 8.55 3.21
N GLY A 211 -8.62 7.91 4.12
CA GLY A 211 -8.65 6.47 4.32
C GLY A 211 -10.01 5.98 4.81
N ARG A 212 -10.38 4.78 4.39
CA ARG A 212 -11.61 4.09 4.80
C ARG A 212 -11.26 2.71 5.33
N THR A 213 -12.02 2.27 6.31
CA THR A 213 -11.91 0.90 6.83
C THR A 213 -13.28 0.23 6.81
N ILE A 214 -13.27 -1.09 6.82
CA ILE A 214 -14.50 -1.88 6.97
C ILE A 214 -14.93 -1.80 8.44
N ARG A 215 -16.24 -1.70 8.67
CA ARG A 215 -16.82 -1.76 10.01
C ARG A 215 -17.80 -2.91 10.04
N SER A 216 -17.37 -4.05 10.58
CA SER A 216 -18.25 -5.20 10.82
C SER A 216 -17.75 -6.07 11.96
N VAL A 217 -18.65 -6.59 12.78
CA VAL A 217 -18.30 -7.63 13.78
C VAL A 217 -18.06 -9.01 13.16
N GLN A 218 -18.46 -9.18 11.89
CA GLN A 218 -18.29 -10.40 11.10
C GLN A 218 -17.22 -10.23 10.00
N GLU A 219 -16.35 -9.22 10.10
CA GLU A 219 -15.37 -8.84 9.06
C GLU A 219 -14.59 -10.05 8.52
N ASN A 220 -14.03 -10.89 9.40
CA ASN A 220 -13.26 -12.05 8.97
C ASN A 220 -14.09 -13.03 8.11
N ALA A 221 -15.35 -13.28 8.46
CA ALA A 221 -16.21 -14.18 7.72
C ALA A 221 -16.66 -13.58 6.37
N LEU A 222 -16.80 -12.26 6.30
CA LEU A 222 -17.23 -11.53 5.11
C LEU A 222 -16.09 -11.30 4.10
N PHE A 223 -14.89 -11.00 4.60
CA PHE A 223 -13.78 -10.48 3.79
C PHE A 223 -12.50 -11.34 3.88
N ASN A 224 -11.94 -11.54 5.07
CA ASN A 224 -10.56 -12.01 5.20
C ASN A 224 -10.37 -13.53 5.08
N ALA A 225 -11.36 -14.32 5.47
CA ALA A 225 -11.29 -15.77 5.32
C ALA A 225 -11.12 -16.14 3.85
N SER A 226 -10.26 -17.12 3.54
CA SER A 226 -10.04 -17.56 2.15
C SER A 226 -11.29 -18.13 1.48
N THR A 227 -12.29 -18.51 2.27
CA THR A 227 -13.61 -18.98 1.81
C THR A 227 -14.69 -17.89 1.96
N SER A 228 -14.32 -16.64 2.17
CA SER A 228 -15.27 -15.55 2.34
C SER A 228 -16.03 -15.28 1.03
N PRO A 229 -17.25 -14.72 1.10
CA PRO A 229 -17.96 -14.27 -0.10
C PRO A 229 -17.16 -13.23 -0.91
N TRP A 230 -16.40 -12.35 -0.24
CA TRP A 230 -15.59 -11.33 -0.92
C TRP A 230 -14.46 -11.94 -1.75
N VAL A 231 -13.69 -12.88 -1.18
CA VAL A 231 -12.60 -13.55 -1.89
C VAL A 231 -13.15 -14.38 -3.05
N THR A 232 -14.26 -15.09 -2.81
CA THR A 232 -14.92 -15.91 -3.83
C THR A 232 -15.44 -15.05 -4.99
N MET A 233 -16.06 -13.90 -4.69
CA MET A 233 -16.54 -12.93 -5.66
C MET A 233 -15.41 -12.41 -6.56
N ILE A 234 -14.27 -12.04 -5.97
CA ILE A 234 -13.11 -11.58 -6.75
C ILE A 234 -12.63 -12.70 -7.67
N ALA A 235 -12.49 -13.92 -7.15
CA ALA A 235 -12.01 -15.05 -7.94
C ALA A 235 -12.95 -15.36 -9.12
N GLN A 236 -14.26 -15.40 -8.89
CA GLN A 236 -15.27 -15.67 -9.92
C GLN A 236 -15.36 -14.53 -10.94
N GLY A 237 -15.46 -13.27 -10.47
CA GLY A 237 -15.65 -12.10 -11.32
C GLY A 237 -14.44 -11.81 -12.19
N VAL A 238 -13.23 -11.89 -11.63
CA VAL A 238 -11.99 -11.57 -12.35
C VAL A 238 -11.54 -12.72 -13.25
N PHE A 239 -11.47 -13.95 -12.73
CA PHE A 239 -10.89 -15.09 -13.44
C PHE A 239 -11.91 -15.97 -14.16
N GLY A 240 -13.21 -15.73 -14.00
CA GLY A 240 -14.24 -16.47 -14.72
C GLY A 240 -14.16 -16.25 -16.24
N GLU A 241 -14.67 -17.19 -17.03
CA GLU A 241 -14.64 -17.12 -18.50
C GLU A 241 -15.95 -16.58 -19.11
N SER A 242 -17.02 -16.52 -18.32
CA SER A 242 -18.34 -16.07 -18.78
C SER A 242 -18.37 -14.54 -18.94
N PRO A 243 -19.08 -13.99 -19.95
CA PRO A 243 -19.37 -12.55 -19.98
C PRO A 243 -20.19 -12.09 -18.76
N ASP A 244 -20.96 -12.98 -18.15
CA ASP A 244 -21.83 -12.67 -17.00
C ASP A 244 -21.11 -12.86 -15.64
N SER A 245 -19.81 -13.21 -15.65
CA SER A 245 -19.06 -13.59 -14.44
C SER A 245 -19.06 -12.51 -13.34
N VAL A 246 -19.03 -11.22 -13.70
CA VAL A 246 -19.05 -10.14 -12.70
C VAL A 246 -20.42 -9.99 -12.06
N ASP A 247 -21.48 -9.97 -12.86
CA ASP A 247 -22.86 -9.82 -12.37
C ASP A 247 -23.26 -11.00 -11.48
N ASP A 248 -22.94 -12.22 -11.92
CA ASP A 248 -23.20 -13.45 -11.15
C ASP A 248 -22.44 -13.41 -9.80
N ALA A 249 -21.15 -13.09 -9.82
CA ALA A 249 -20.32 -13.04 -8.62
C ALA A 249 -20.81 -11.99 -7.61
N VAL A 250 -21.19 -10.80 -8.07
CA VAL A 250 -21.72 -9.74 -7.20
C VAL A 250 -23.07 -10.14 -6.58
N SER A 251 -23.96 -10.76 -7.36
CA SER A 251 -25.24 -11.24 -6.86
C SER A 251 -25.05 -12.36 -5.82
N GLU A 252 -24.19 -13.33 -6.10
CA GLU A 252 -23.89 -14.42 -5.18
C GLU A 252 -23.25 -13.90 -3.88
N ALA A 253 -22.35 -12.92 -3.97
CA ALA A 253 -21.73 -12.29 -2.81
C ALA A 253 -22.73 -11.56 -1.94
N GLN A 254 -23.65 -10.79 -2.55
CA GLN A 254 -24.71 -10.08 -1.85
C GLN A 254 -25.55 -11.04 -1.00
N ASP A 255 -26.00 -12.16 -1.59
CA ASP A 255 -26.80 -13.17 -0.90
C ASP A 255 -26.00 -13.90 0.19
N ALA A 256 -24.76 -14.29 -0.11
CA ALA A 256 -23.91 -15.01 0.84
C ALA A 256 -23.54 -14.14 2.05
N MET A 257 -23.21 -12.86 1.85
CA MET A 257 -22.96 -11.91 2.92
C MET A 257 -24.23 -11.67 3.75
N ALA A 258 -25.40 -11.53 3.12
CA ALA A 258 -26.66 -11.32 3.83
C ALA A 258 -26.98 -12.52 4.75
N ASN A 259 -26.73 -13.73 4.26
CA ASN A 259 -26.88 -14.95 5.04
C ASN A 259 -25.90 -15.05 6.21
N ILE A 260 -24.66 -14.53 6.09
CA ILE A 260 -23.70 -14.49 7.22
C ILE A 260 -24.19 -13.50 8.28
N LEU A 261 -24.58 -12.30 7.84
CA LEU A 261 -25.02 -11.22 8.73
C LEU A 261 -26.34 -11.57 9.45
N SER A 262 -27.24 -12.32 8.83
CA SER A 262 -28.48 -12.76 9.48
C SER A 262 -28.27 -13.81 10.59
N ARG A 263 -27.05 -14.34 10.75
CA ARG A 263 -26.70 -15.40 11.72
C ARG A 263 -25.80 -14.91 12.86
N GLY A 264 -25.19 -13.73 12.71
CA GLY A 264 -24.38 -13.07 13.74
C GLY A 264 -25.25 -12.24 14.66
#